data_AF-A0A930XL98-F1
#
_entry.id   AF-A0A930XL98-F1
#
_cell.length_a   1.000
_cell.length_b   1.000
_cell.length_c   1.000
_cell.angle_alpha   90.00
_cell.angle_beta   90.00
_cell.angle_gamma   90.00
#
_symmetry.space_group_name_H-M   'P 1'
#
loop_
_entity.id
_entity.type
_entity.pdbx_description
1 polymer ?
#
loop_
_entity_poly.entity_id
_entity_poly.type
_entity_poly.pdbx_seq_one_letter_code
_entity_poly.pdbx_strand_id
1 'polypeptide(L)'
;MPLYEFCCSTCGMFDQWRSMAESSAPAYCPTCQQLGKRIFSPPAVQLSGSLRLKQEAREPRVEKRDAEPATPTFKSHNGGRPWMISH
;
A
#
# COMPACT_ATOMS: atom_id res chain seq x y z
N MET A 1 -10.74 18.45 3.61
CA MET A 1 -10.73 18.24 2.14
C MET A 1 -9.34 17.73 1.78
N PRO A 2 -9.15 16.68 0.98
CA PRO A 2 -7.82 16.16 0.62
C PRO A 2 -7.10 17.03 -0.41
N LEU A 3 -5.77 17.04 -0.32
CA LEU A 3 -4.88 17.70 -1.28
C LEU A 3 -4.44 16.67 -2.32
N TYR A 4 -4.56 17.01 -3.60
CA TYR A 4 -4.14 16.16 -4.70
C TYR A 4 -3.19 16.90 -5.63
N GLU A 5 -2.33 16.13 -6.27
CA GLU A 5 -1.30 16.59 -7.17
C GLU A 5 -1.74 16.44 -8.63
N PHE A 6 -1.53 17.49 -9.42
CA PHE A 6 -1.89 17.56 -10.84
C PHE A 6 -0.68 18.03 -11.66
N CYS A 7 -0.68 17.72 -12.95
CA CYS A 7 0.35 18.17 -13.87
C CYS A 7 -0.24 18.83 -15.11
N CYS A 8 0.22 20.06 -15.33
CA CYS A 8 0.01 20.82 -16.54
C CYS A 8 1.16 20.53 -17.52
N SER A 9 0.83 20.36 -18.81
CA SER A 9 1.83 20.15 -19.87
C SER A 9 2.80 21.32 -20.05
N THR A 10 2.40 22.54 -19.66
CA THR A 10 3.16 23.76 -19.91
C THR A 10 3.87 24.28 -18.66
N CYS A 11 3.20 24.24 -17.50
CA CYS A 11 3.71 24.82 -16.26
C CYS A 11 4.30 23.80 -15.28
N GLY A 12 4.03 22.50 -15.48
CA GLY A 12 4.47 21.44 -14.58
C GLY A 12 3.46 21.10 -13.49
N MET A 13 3.96 20.61 -12.35
CA MET A 13 3.17 20.03 -11.27
C MET A 13 2.63 21.10 -10.32
N PHE A 14 1.40 20.89 -9.83
CA PHE A 14 0.74 21.79 -8.88
C PHE A 14 -0.24 21.01 -8.00
N ASP A 15 -0.46 21.51 -6.79
CA ASP A 15 -1.37 20.91 -5.83
C ASP A 15 -2.71 21.65 -5.78
N GLN A 16 -3.80 20.90 -5.61
CA GLN A 16 -5.14 21.46 -5.47
C GLN A 16 -6.01 20.64 -4.52
N TRP A 17 -6.74 21.34 -3.66
CA TRP A 17 -7.74 20.74 -2.79
C TRP A 17 -8.95 20.30 -3.63
N ARG A 18 -9.35 19.03 -3.51
CA ARG A 18 -10.57 18.51 -4.16
C ARG A 18 -11.36 17.64 -3.21
N SER A 19 -12.66 17.52 -3.46
CA SER A 19 -13.46 16.46 -2.87
C SER A 19 -13.00 15.10 -3.43
N MET A 20 -13.30 14.00 -2.71
CA MET A 20 -12.98 12.66 -3.23
C MET A 20 -13.73 12.36 -4.54
N ALA A 21 -14.96 12.87 -4.68
CA ALA A 21 -15.79 12.67 -5.87
C ALA A 21 -15.19 13.31 -7.13
N GLU A 22 -14.56 14.47 -6.99
CA GLU A 22 -13.93 15.22 -8.09
C GLU A 22 -12.46 14.87 -8.26
N SER A 23 -11.91 13.98 -7.43
CA SER A 23 -10.49 13.71 -7.39
C SER A 23 -9.97 13.15 -8.73
N SER A 24 -10.80 12.47 -9.53
CA SER A 24 -10.41 11.96 -10.85
C SER A 24 -10.60 12.96 -11.98
N ALA A 25 -11.30 14.07 -11.75
CA ALA A 25 -11.55 15.09 -12.76
C ALA A 25 -10.29 15.94 -13.00
N PRO A 26 -10.06 16.42 -14.24
CA PRO A 26 -8.96 17.33 -14.52
C PRO A 26 -9.15 18.68 -13.80
N ALA A 27 -8.04 19.32 -13.46
CA ALA A 27 -8.01 20.59 -12.72
C ALA A 27 -7.38 21.70 -13.54
N TYR A 28 -7.85 22.94 -13.39
CA TYR A 28 -7.25 24.09 -14.06
C TYR A 28 -5.94 24.49 -13.38
N CYS A 29 -4.89 24.66 -14.17
CA CYS A 29 -3.60 25.16 -13.71
C CYS A 29 -3.73 26.62 -13.22
N PRO A 30 -3.21 26.96 -12.04
CA PRO A 30 -3.31 28.33 -11.49
C PRO A 30 -2.51 29.37 -12.30
N THR A 31 -1.52 28.94 -13.10
CA THR A 31 -0.66 29.84 -13.88
C THR A 31 -1.20 30.09 -15.28
N CYS A 32 -1.57 29.05 -16.03
CA CYS A 32 -1.96 29.17 -17.44
C CYS A 32 -3.44 28.82 -17.73
N GLN A 33 -4.21 28.43 -16.70
CA GLN A 33 -5.62 28.04 -16.81
C GLN A 33 -5.91 26.90 -17.81
N GLN A 34 -4.89 26.14 -18.20
CA GLN A 34 -5.05 24.92 -18.98
C GLN A 34 -5.42 23.75 -18.07
N LEU A 35 -6.07 22.73 -18.65
CA LEU A 35 -6.42 21.50 -17.93
C LEU A 35 -5.17 20.67 -17.62
N GLY A 36 -4.96 20.40 -16.34
CA GLY A 36 -3.97 19.47 -15.81
C GLY A 36 -4.59 18.13 -15.44
N LYS A 37 -3.83 17.05 -15.62
CA LYS A 37 -4.24 15.68 -15.27
C LYS A 37 -3.77 15.35 -13.86
N ARG A 38 -4.54 14.57 -13.12
CA ARG A 38 -4.11 14.10 -11.79
C ARG A 38 -2.92 13.15 -11.92
N ILE A 39 -1.95 13.31 -11.03
CA ILE A 39 -0.83 12.39 -10.85
C ILE A 39 -0.97 11.67 -9.52
N PHE A 40 -0.56 10.41 -9.49
CA PHE A 40 -0.40 9.63 -8.27
C PHE A 40 1.09 9.46 -8.02
N SER A 41 1.64 10.28 -7.13
CA SER A 41 3.00 10.08 -6.65
C SER A 41 3.01 8.87 -5.70
N PRO A 42 3.88 7.87 -5.93
CA PRO A 42 4.06 6.82 -4.95
C PRO A 42 4.55 7.45 -3.65
N PRO A 43 4.06 7.01 -2.48
CA PRO A 43 4.64 7.46 -1.23
C PRO A 43 6.14 7.19 -1.30
N ALA A 44 6.97 8.14 -0.87
CA ALA A 44 8.43 8.00 -0.90
C ALA A 44 8.84 6.80 -0.04
N VAL A 45 8.88 5.62 -0.65
CA VAL A 45 9.22 4.37 0.02
C VAL A 45 10.72 4.41 0.25
N GLN A 46 11.13 4.86 1.43
CA GLN A 46 12.52 4.74 1.84
C GLN A 46 12.78 3.25 2.07
N LEU A 47 13.38 2.58 1.08
CA LEU A 47 13.85 1.19 1.18
C LEU A 47 15.08 1.09 2.10
N SER A 48 15.00 1.62 3.32
CA SER A 48 16.05 1.53 4.34
C SER A 48 15.99 0.24 5.16
N GLY A 49 15.01 -0.63 4.89
CA GLY A 49 14.98 -2.00 5.38
C GLY A 49 15.18 -2.97 4.22
N SER A 50 15.77 -4.13 4.51
CA SER A 50 15.91 -5.29 3.62
C SER A 50 14.55 -5.86 3.22
N LEU A 51 13.76 -5.08 2.49
CA LEU A 51 12.62 -5.59 1.75
C LEU A 51 13.23 -6.51 0.69
N ARG A 52 13.21 -7.81 0.99
CA ARG A 52 13.51 -8.84 0.00
C ARG A 52 12.52 -8.62 -1.13
N LEU A 53 12.99 -8.02 -2.23
CA LEU A 53 12.37 -8.21 -3.53
C LEU A 53 12.27 -9.72 -3.69
N LYS A 54 11.05 -10.24 -3.65
CA LYS A 54 10.81 -11.66 -3.84
C LYS A 54 11.22 -11.97 -5.28
N GLN A 55 12.45 -12.43 -5.45
CA GLN A 55 12.95 -12.89 -6.73
C GLN A 55 12.10 -14.10 -7.10
N GLU A 56 11.16 -13.92 -8.02
CA GLU A 56 10.43 -15.03 -8.63
C GLU A 56 11.46 -15.91 -9.32
N ALA A 57 11.79 -17.03 -8.67
CA ALA A 57 12.46 -18.14 -9.33
C ALA A 57 11.50 -18.60 -10.44
N ARG A 58 11.88 -18.38 -11.70
CA ARG A 58 11.07 -18.73 -12.88
C ARG A 58 10.80 -20.23 -13.01
N GLU A 59 11.50 -21.06 -12.24
CA GLU A 59 11.41 -22.51 -12.32
C GLU A 59 10.93 -23.09 -10.98
N PRO A 60 9.88 -23.92 -10.97
CA PRO A 60 9.41 -24.57 -9.76
C PRO A 60 10.47 -25.56 -9.27
N ARG A 61 11.09 -25.24 -8.13
CA ARG A 61 11.99 -26.18 -7.45
C ARG A 61 11.15 -27.33 -6.89
N VAL A 62 11.41 -28.55 -7.38
CA VAL A 62 10.84 -29.77 -6.78
C VAL A 62 11.56 -30.02 -5.46
N GLU A 63 10.96 -29.59 -4.36
CA GLU A 63 11.41 -29.97 -3.02
C GLU A 63 10.84 -31.33 -2.64
N LYS A 64 11.72 -32.26 -2.28
CA LYS A 64 11.33 -33.53 -1.68
C LYS A 64 10.90 -33.25 -0.25
N ARG A 65 9.71 -33.71 0.11
CA ARG A 65 9.18 -33.57 1.46
C ARG A 65 9.90 -34.56 2.38
N ASP A 66 11.05 -34.16 2.89
CA ASP A 66 11.71 -34.91 3.96
C ASP A 66 11.08 -34.54 5.31
N ALA A 67 10.47 -35.56 5.90
CA ALA A 67 9.76 -35.60 7.18
C ALA A 67 8.41 -34.84 7.27
N GLU A 68 7.36 -35.59 7.60
CA GLU A 68 6.08 -35.01 8.02
C GLU A 68 6.27 -34.14 9.27
N PRO A 69 5.78 -32.89 9.27
CA PRO A 69 5.77 -32.10 10.48
C PRO A 69 4.87 -32.79 11.51
N ALA A 70 5.41 -33.03 12.70
CA ALA A 70 4.65 -33.63 13.80
C ALA A 70 3.35 -32.83 14.03
N THR A 71 2.24 -33.55 14.19
CA THR A 71 0.93 -32.96 14.43
C THR A 71 0.98 -31.99 15.62
N PRO A 72 0.47 -30.76 15.48
CA PRO A 72 0.48 -29.80 16.57
C PRO A 72 -0.45 -30.29 17.68
N THR A 73 0.13 -30.68 18.81
CA THR A 73 -0.64 -31.05 20.00
C THR A 73 -1.30 -29.80 20.59
N PHE A 74 -2.62 -29.87 20.77
CA PHE A 74 -3.41 -28.83 21.43
C PHE A 74 -2.91 -28.61 22.86
N LYS A 75 -2.36 -27.43 23.14
CA LYS A 75 -2.05 -27.01 24.51
C LYS A 75 -3.28 -26.33 25.10
N SER A 76 -3.83 -26.88 26.18
CA SER A 76 -4.87 -26.19 26.94
C SER A 76 -4.29 -24.94 27.60
N HIS A 77 -5.01 -23.83 27.51
CA HIS A 77 -4.63 -22.59 28.19
C HIS A 77 -5.24 -22.64 29.60
N ASN A 78 -4.41 -22.95 30.61
CA ASN A 78 -4.87 -23.02 32.01
C ASN A 78 -4.86 -21.64 32.68
N GLY A 79 -5.48 -20.66 32.03
CA GLY A 79 -5.57 -19.27 32.49
C GLY A 79 -6.49 -18.47 31.60
N GLY A 80 -7.50 -17.84 32.19
CA GLY A 80 -8.48 -17.03 31.48
C GLY A 80 -7.81 -15.96 30.63
N ARG A 81 -8.34 -15.72 29.43
CA ARG A 81 -7.81 -14.70 28.53
C ARG A 81 -8.09 -13.32 29.14
N PRO A 82 -7.07 -12.46 29.34
CA PRO A 82 -7.19 -11.25 30.16
C PRO A 82 -8.17 -10.18 29.64
N TRP A 83 -8.64 -10.31 28.39
CA TRP A 83 -9.66 -9.43 27.80
C TRP A 83 -11.09 -9.97 27.91
N MET A 84 -11.27 -11.15 28.52
CA MET A 84 -12.57 -11.76 28.75
C MET A 84 -13.06 -11.31 30.13
N ILE A 85 -13.99 -10.36 30.16
CA ILE A 85 -14.68 -9.98 31.40
C ILE A 85 -15.68 -11.10 31.70
N SER A 86 -15.35 -11.97 32.66
CA SER A 86 -16.34 -12.91 33.20
C SER A 86 -17.44 -12.09 33.87
N HIS A 87 -18.68 -12.31 33.43
CA HIS A 87 -19.88 -11.71 33.98
C HIS A 87 -20.43 -12.52 35.15
#